data_AF-A0A497A2Z7-F1
#
_entry.id   AF-A0A497A2Z7-F1
#
_cell.length_a   1.000
_cell.length_b   1.000
_cell.length_c   1.000
_cell.angle_alpha   90.00
_cell.angle_beta   90.00
_cell.angle_gamma   90.00
#
_symmetry.space_group_name_H-M   'P 1'
#
loop_
_entity.id
_entity.type
_entity.pdbx_description
1 polymer ?
#
loop_
_entity_poly.entity_id
_entity_poly.type
_entity_poly.pdbx_seq_one_letter_code
_entity_poly.pdbx_strand_id
1 'polypeptide(L)'
;MAMSEATAVEAHFSIAGEITPRRFTWQTGTLLVEGVGRRWKEGDERCFAVLAAGGRAFELRLDEKTLRWRISRAPVLRPAAA
;
A
#
# COMPACT_ATOMS: atom_id res chain seq x y z
N MET A 1 5.11 -17.24 -6.71
CA MET A 1 5.24 -16.61 -5.38
C MET A 1 5.23 -15.11 -5.60
N ALA A 2 4.20 -14.39 -5.15
CA ALA A 2 4.16 -12.94 -5.30
C ALA A 2 5.25 -12.34 -4.39
N MET A 3 6.26 -11.70 -4.99
CA MET A 3 7.27 -10.95 -4.24
C MET A 3 6.58 -9.78 -3.57
N SER A 4 6.57 -9.77 -2.23
CA SER A 4 6.17 -8.59 -1.48
C SER A 4 7.38 -7.70 -1.22
N GLU A 5 7.26 -6.42 -1.58
CA GLU A 5 8.34 -5.43 -1.47
C GLU A 5 8.14 -4.61 -0.20
N ALA A 6 9.17 -4.51 0.64
CA ALA A 6 9.14 -3.62 1.81
C ALA A 6 9.09 -2.15 1.35
N THR A 7 8.28 -1.32 1.99
CA THR A 7 8.08 0.07 1.58
C THR A 7 7.91 1.00 2.78
N ALA A 8 8.28 2.28 2.61
CA ALA A 8 7.90 3.32 3.54
C ALA A 8 6.48 3.80 3.21
N VAL A 9 5.63 3.91 4.24
CA VAL A 9 4.26 4.42 4.13
C VAL A 9 4.06 5.49 5.19
N GLU A 10 3.56 6.65 4.76
CA GLU A 10 2.96 7.61 5.68
C GLU A 10 1.49 7.24 5.84
N ALA A 11 1.07 7.01 7.08
CA ALA A 11 -0.30 6.69 7.42
C ALA A 11 -0.78 7.54 8.59
N HIS A 12 -2.07 7.90 8.57
CA HIS A 12 -2.73 8.52 9.70
C HIS A 12 -3.35 7.44 10.59
N PHE A 13 -3.05 7.50 11.89
CA PHE A 13 -3.66 6.68 12.93
C PHE A 13 -4.61 7.56 13.71
N SER A 14 -5.90 7.25 13.66
CA SER A 14 -6.90 7.98 14.43
C SER A 14 -6.91 7.50 15.89
N ILE A 15 -7.48 8.31 16.77
CA ILE A 15 -7.73 7.94 18.17
C ILE A 15 -8.65 6.72 18.32
N ALA A 16 -9.43 6.40 17.28
CA ALA A 16 -10.31 5.23 17.24
C ALA A 16 -9.58 3.97 16.75
N GLY A 17 -8.28 4.05 16.43
CA GLY A 17 -7.50 2.94 15.89
C GLY A 17 -7.70 2.69 14.40
N GLU A 18 -8.30 3.64 13.67
CA GLU A 18 -8.40 3.58 12.22
C GLU A 18 -7.08 4.00 11.57
N ILE A 19 -6.62 3.22 10.60
CA ILE A 19 -5.37 3.45 9.88
C ILE A 19 -5.71 3.85 8.45
N THR A 20 -5.19 4.98 8.00
CA THR A 20 -5.41 5.48 6.64
C THR A 20 -4.08 5.80 5.97
N PRO A 21 -3.64 4.98 4.99
CA PRO A 21 -2.47 5.29 4.16
C PRO A 21 -2.65 6.61 3.40
N ARG A 22 -1.59 7.42 3.33
CA ARG A 22 -1.58 8.74 2.65
C ARG A 22 -0.63 8.79 1.47
N ARG A 23 0.56 8.23 1.63
CA ARG A 23 1.56 8.10 0.58
C ARG A 23 2.49 6.95 0.85
N PHE A 24 3.09 6.38 -0.18
CA PHE A 24 4.03 5.28 -0.05
C PHE A 24 5.13 5.34 -1.12
N THR A 25 6.27 4.74 -0.83
CA THR A 25 7.36 4.61 -1.80
C THR A 25 7.11 3.41 -2.71
N TRP A 26 7.30 3.57 -4.01
CA TRP A 26 7.29 2.46 -4.94
C TRP A 26 8.27 2.72 -6.06
N GLN A 27 9.16 1.76 -6.32
CA GLN A 27 10.32 1.95 -7.19
C GLN A 27 11.15 3.15 -6.72
N THR A 28 11.41 4.11 -7.61
CA THR A 28 12.19 5.32 -7.31
C THR A 28 11.35 6.50 -6.86
N GLY A 29 10.02 6.35 -6.75
CA GLY A 29 9.08 7.45 -6.52
C GLY A 29 8.25 7.33 -5.24
N THR A 30 7.76 8.47 -4.76
CA THR A 30 6.69 8.51 -3.73
C THR A 30 5.35 8.72 -4.43
N LEU A 31 4.39 7.84 -4.17
CA LEU A 31 3.04 7.92 -4.70
C LEU A 31 2.07 8.42 -3.63
N LEU A 32 1.21 9.36 -4.01
CA LEU A 32 0.07 9.79 -3.18
C LEU A 32 -1.06 8.78 -3.31
N VAL A 33 -1.69 8.45 -2.18
CA VAL A 33 -2.92 7.64 -2.17
C VAL A 33 -4.08 8.55 -2.54
N GLU A 34 -4.69 8.26 -3.69
CA GLU A 34 -5.85 8.97 -4.23
C GLU A 34 -7.15 8.42 -3.65
N GLY A 35 -7.16 7.13 -3.28
CA GLY A 35 -8.31 6.48 -2.68
C GLY A 35 -7.94 5.23 -1.90
N VAL A 36 -8.70 4.95 -0.85
CA VAL A 36 -8.59 3.70 -0.07
C VAL A 36 -9.90 2.94 -0.25
N GLY A 37 -9.82 1.78 -0.89
CA GLY A 37 -10.93 0.86 -1.07
C GLY A 37 -11.08 -0.06 0.14
N ARG A 38 -11.21 -1.37 -0.14
CA ARG A 38 -11.39 -2.39 0.90
C ARG A 38 -10.24 -2.37 1.91
N ARG A 39 -10.60 -2.48 3.18
CA ARG A 39 -9.70 -2.72 4.31
C ARG A 39 -10.08 -4.05 4.93
N TRP A 40 -9.11 -4.87 5.26
CA TRP A 40 -9.37 -6.16 5.91
C TRP A 40 -8.18 -6.60 6.77
N LYS A 41 -8.41 -7.59 7.63
CA LYS A 41 -7.37 -8.19 8.46
C LYS A 41 -7.09 -9.61 7.95
N GLU A 42 -5.82 -9.97 7.84
CA GLU A 42 -5.37 -11.31 7.47
C GLU A 42 -4.26 -11.73 8.45
N GLY A 43 -4.60 -12.60 9.40
CA GLY A 43 -3.71 -12.92 10.52
C GLY A 43 -3.36 -11.68 11.35
N ASP A 44 -2.06 -11.41 11.52
CA ASP A 44 -1.53 -10.24 12.22
C ASP A 44 -1.36 -9.01 11.31
N GLU A 45 -1.75 -9.10 10.04
CA GLU A 45 -1.61 -8.01 9.07
C GLU A 45 -2.93 -7.26 8.85
N ARG A 46 -2.83 -5.94 8.76
CA ARG A 46 -3.89 -5.08 8.23
C ARG A 46 -3.61 -4.77 6.76
N CYS A 47 -4.58 -5.06 5.90
CA CYS A 47 -4.46 -4.99 4.45
C CYS A 47 -5.35 -3.87 3.89
N PHE A 48 -4.84 -3.20 2.86
CA PHE A 48 -5.47 -2.04 2.24
C PHE A 48 -5.39 -2.16 0.72
N ALA A 49 -6.54 -2.12 0.05
CA ALA A 49 -6.60 -1.84 -1.38
C ALA A 49 -6.54 -0.33 -1.59
N VAL A 50 -5.53 0.17 -2.29
CA VAL A 50 -5.33 1.61 -2.52
C VAL A 50 -5.26 1.92 -4.01
N LEU A 51 -5.75 3.10 -4.38
CA LEU A 51 -5.56 3.70 -5.69
C LEU A 51 -4.52 4.81 -5.58
N ALA A 52 -3.58 4.85 -6.52
CA ALA A 52 -2.53 5.86 -6.59
C ALA A 52 -2.08 6.07 -8.05
N ALA A 53 -1.40 7.18 -8.33
CA ALA A 53 -0.77 7.47 -9.62
C ALA A 53 -1.72 7.34 -10.82
N GLY A 54 -2.84 8.06 -10.78
CA GLY A 54 -3.84 8.06 -11.85
C GLY A 54 -4.73 6.81 -11.84
N GLY A 55 -5.16 6.37 -10.65
CA GLY A 55 -6.11 5.26 -10.51
C GLY A 55 -5.49 3.86 -10.59
N ARG A 56 -4.17 3.72 -10.44
CA ARG A 56 -3.52 2.40 -10.40
C ARG A 56 -3.73 1.74 -9.05
N ALA A 57 -4.11 0.46 -9.07
CA ALA A 57 -4.41 -0.29 -7.85
C ALA A 57 -3.18 -0.97 -7.24
N PHE A 58 -3.02 -0.82 -5.93
CA PHE A 58 -2.01 -1.47 -5.12
C PHE A 58 -2.66 -2.15 -3.90
N GLU A 59 -1.96 -3.14 -3.36
CA GLU A 59 -2.26 -3.71 -2.05
C GLU A 59 -1.12 -3.41 -1.09
N LEU A 60 -1.42 -2.66 -0.05
CA LEU A 60 -0.51 -2.38 1.07
C LEU A 60 -0.88 -3.27 2.25
N ARG A 61 0.14 -3.78 2.94
CA ARG A 61 -0.02 -4.57 4.15
C ARG A 61 0.86 -4.01 5.26
N LEU A 62 0.27 -3.89 6.43
CA LEU A 62 0.91 -3.49 7.67
C LEU A 62 0.93 -4.67 8.63
N ASP A 63 2.11 -5.10 9.05
CA ASP A 63 2.25 -5.94 10.24
C ASP A 63 2.03 -5.06 11.49
N GLU A 64 0.96 -5.32 12.25
CA GLU A 64 0.59 -4.49 13.41
C GLU A 64 1.54 -4.66 14.62
N LYS A 65 2.35 -5.72 14.65
CA LYS A 65 3.33 -5.98 15.71
C LYS A 65 4.65 -5.28 15.45
N THR A 66 5.12 -5.31 14.20
CA THR A 66 6.42 -4.73 13.82
C THR A 66 6.31 -3.34 13.19
N LEU A 67 5.08 -2.90 12.88
CA LEU A 67 4.77 -1.66 12.14
C LEU A 67 5.48 -1.57 10.78
N ARG A 68 5.80 -2.73 10.19
CA ARG A 68 6.44 -2.80 8.87
C ARG A 68 5.40 -2.87 7.77
N TRP A 69 5.61 -2.05 6.75
CA TRP A 69 4.77 -2.02 5.56
C TRP A 69 5.40 -2.78 4.40
N ARG A 70 4.54 -3.42 3.61
CA ARG A 70 4.91 -4.04 2.34
C ARG A 70 3.85 -3.84 1.27
N ILE A 71 4.29 -3.81 0.02
CA ILE A 71 3.44 -3.88 -1.17
C ILE A 71 3.32 -5.37 -1.53
N SER A 72 2.14 -5.96 -1.34
CA SER A 72 1.88 -7.35 -1.73
C SER A 72 1.39 -7.47 -3.18
N ARG A 73 0.85 -6.38 -3.73
CA ARG A 73 0.41 -6.29 -5.12
C ARG A 73 0.67 -4.89 -5.67
N ALA A 74 1.32 -4.84 -6.83
CA ALA A 74 1.49 -3.62 -7.62
C ALA A 74 0.91 -3.85 -9.04
N PRO A 75 0.56 -2.77 -9.76
CA PRO A 75 0.13 -2.87 -11.15
C PRO A 75 1.30 -3.33 -12.03
N VAL A 76 1.00 -4.18 -13.01
CA VAL A 76 1.98 -4.57 -14.03
C VAL A 76 2.34 -3.34 -14.85
N LEU A 77 3.60 -2.90 -14.78
CA LEU A 77 4.12 -1.91 -15.71
C LEU A 77 4.27 -2.57 -17.07
N ARG A 78 3.49 -2.11 -18.05
CA ARG A 78 3.80 -2.41 -19.45
C ARG A 78 4.91 -1.46 -19.88
N PRO A 79 6.02 -1.96 -20.47
CA PRO A 79 6.98 -1.09 -21.12
C PRO A 79 6.27 -0.27 -22.20
N ALA A 80 6.63 1.01 -22.34
CA ALA A 80 6.23 1.77 -23.52
C ALA A 80 6.85 1.11 -24.76
N ALA A 81 6.05 0.86 -25.80
CA ALA A 81 6.58 0.45 -27.09
C ALA A 81 7.51 1.56 -27.61
N ALA A 82 8.72 1.15 -28.02
CA ALA A 82 9.74 2.02 -28.59
C ALA A 82 9.33 2.61 -29.95
#